data_AF-A0A3B9UT17-F1
#
_entry.id   AF-A0A3B9UT17-F1
#
_cell.length_a   1.000
_cell.length_b   1.000
_cell.length_c   1.000
_cell.angle_alpha   90.00
_cell.angle_beta   90.00
_cell.angle_gamma   90.00
#
_symmetry.space_group_name_H-M   'P 1'
#
loop_
_entity.id
_entity.type
_entity.pdbx_description
1 polymer ?
#
loop_
_entity_poly.entity_id
_entity_poly.type
_entity_poly.pdbx_seq_one_letter_code
_entity_poly.pdbx_strand_id
1 'polypeptide(L)'
;MRINILNSTTKEGLAGNFGENMAKKGYSQYTTGNANENRQTSKINLYGLKEDAVEVIKKDFNIDDVEYMSEYNEKFEVEVILREDRDFVY
;
A
#
# COMPACT_ATOMS: atom_id res chain seq x y z
N MET A 1 12.68 -1.66 2.20
CA MET A 1 11.41 -2.14 1.63
C MET A 1 10.83 -1.03 0.79
N ARG A 2 10.72 -1.20 -0.53
CA ARG A 2 10.16 -0.17 -1.42
C ARG A 2 8.66 -0.36 -1.60
N ILE A 3 7.89 0.71 -1.39
CA ILE A 3 6.43 0.68 -1.41
C ILE A 3 5.92 1.61 -2.51
N ASN A 4 5.03 1.12 -3.36
CA ASN A 4 4.27 1.95 -4.30
C ASN A 4 2.86 2.18 -3.75
N ILE A 5 2.46 3.42 -3.52
CA ILE A 5 1.15 3.77 -2.96
C ILE A 5 0.33 4.47 -4.05
N LEU A 6 -0.74 3.83 -4.47
CA LEU A 6 -1.61 4.30 -5.53
C LEU A 6 -2.94 4.76 -4.94
N ASN A 7 -3.31 6.00 -5.24
CA ASN A 7 -4.62 6.53 -4.93
C ASN A 7 -5.57 6.22 -6.08
N SER A 8 -6.66 5.51 -5.79
CA SER A 8 -7.72 5.29 -6.77
C SER A 8 -9.06 5.83 -6.28
N THR A 9 -8.99 6.90 -5.48
CA THR A 9 -10.11 7.74 -5.02
C THR A 9 -10.08 9.09 -5.71
N THR A 10 -11.11 9.90 -5.43
CA THR A 10 -11.11 11.34 -5.77
C THR A 10 -10.45 12.22 -4.70
N LYS A 11 -9.98 11.65 -3.59
CA LYS A 11 -9.40 12.36 -2.44
C LYS A 11 -7.95 12.75 -2.75
N GLU A 12 -7.72 14.01 -3.12
CA GLU A 12 -6.38 14.52 -3.39
C GLU A 12 -5.47 14.42 -2.15
N GLY A 13 -4.24 13.96 -2.33
CA GLY A 13 -3.26 13.83 -1.24
C GLY A 13 -3.39 12.59 -0.36
N LEU A 14 -4.40 11.72 -0.58
CA LEU A 14 -4.60 10.51 0.24
C LEU A 14 -3.39 9.58 0.24
N ALA A 15 -2.80 9.28 -0.94
CA ALA A 15 -1.60 8.46 -1.02
C ALA A 15 -0.38 9.09 -0.33
N GLY A 16 -0.26 10.41 -0.40
CA GLY A 16 0.79 11.16 0.30
C GLY A 16 0.65 11.02 1.82
N ASN A 17 -0.54 11.30 2.34
CA ASN A 17 -0.84 11.20 3.76
C ASN A 17 -0.65 9.78 4.30
N PHE A 18 -1.11 8.76 3.56
CA PHE A 18 -0.88 7.36 3.93
C PHE A 18 0.62 7.03 3.94
N GLY A 19 1.37 7.47 2.94
CA GLY A 19 2.82 7.28 2.87
C GLY A 19 3.56 7.94 4.03
N GLU A 20 3.19 9.16 4.41
CA GLU A 20 3.76 9.85 5.57
C GLU A 20 3.49 9.10 6.88
N ASN A 21 2.29 8.53 7.05
CA ASN A 21 1.97 7.67 8.18
C ASN A 21 2.84 6.40 8.18
N MET A 22 3.01 5.74 7.02
CA MET A 22 3.87 4.57 6.90
C MET A 22 5.35 4.91 7.18
N ALA A 23 5.81 6.10 6.79
CA ALA A 23 7.16 6.56 7.11
C ALA A 23 7.40 6.69 8.62
N LYS A 24 6.40 7.16 9.39
CA LYS A 24 6.47 7.20 10.87
C LYS A 24 6.60 5.80 11.48
N LYS A 25 6.14 4.75 10.79
CA LYS A 25 6.29 3.34 11.19
C LYS A 25 7.60 2.68 10.72
N GLY A 26 8.47 3.42 10.02
CA GLY A 26 9.76 2.93 9.54
C GLY A 26 9.80 2.62 8.03
N TYR A 27 8.70 2.80 7.32
CA TYR A 27 8.62 2.57 5.87
C TYR A 27 8.90 3.84 5.07
N SER A 28 10.15 4.31 5.10
CA SER A 28 10.53 5.61 4.52
C SER A 28 10.71 5.60 2.99
N GLN A 29 10.80 4.43 2.36
CA GLN A 29 11.01 4.31 0.91
C GLN A 29 9.69 4.04 0.20
N TYR A 30 8.90 5.09 -0.05
CA TYR A 30 7.64 4.99 -0.78
C TYR A 30 7.56 5.95 -1.95
N THR A 31 6.80 5.55 -2.97
CA THR A 31 6.34 6.41 -4.07
C THR A 31 4.84 6.55 -4.00
N THR A 32 4.33 7.69 -4.48
CA THR A 32 2.88 7.94 -4.56
C THR A 32 2.47 8.13 -6.01
N GLY A 33 1.30 7.63 -6.37
CA GLY A 33 0.72 7.82 -7.70
C GLY A 33 -0.79 7.72 -7.67
N ASN A 34 -1.39 7.81 -8.85
CA ASN A 34 -2.82 7.56 -9.05
C ASN A 34 -3.00 6.26 -9.82
N ALA A 35 -4.04 5.50 -9.47
CA ALA A 35 -4.49 4.33 -10.21
C ALA A 35 -5.93 4.53 -10.67
N ASN A 36 -6.28 3.92 -11.79
CA ASN A 36 -7.66 3.83 -12.25
C ASN A 36 -8.05 2.36 -12.28
N GLU A 37 -8.65 1.92 -11.19
CA GLU A 37 -9.16 0.56 -11.04
C GLU A 37 -10.56 0.68 -10.42
N ASN A 38 -11.40 -0.33 -10.58
CA ASN A 38 -12.79 -0.27 -10.17
C ASN A 38 -13.03 -1.28 -9.02
N ARG A 39 -12.51 -0.97 -7.83
CA ARG A 39 -12.70 -1.76 -6.60
C ARG A 39 -13.17 -0.87 -5.45
N GLN A 40 -13.97 -1.45 -4.54
CA GLN A 40 -14.54 -0.73 -3.40
C GLN A 40 -13.58 -0.66 -2.20
N THR A 41 -12.72 -1.67 -2.03
CA THR A 41 -11.84 -1.81 -0.85
C THR A 41 -10.36 -1.73 -1.23
N SER A 42 -9.57 -1.20 -0.31
CA SER A 42 -8.12 -1.09 -0.48
C SER A 42 -7.45 -2.46 -0.49
N LYS A 43 -6.33 -2.56 -1.20
CA LYS A 43 -5.61 -3.82 -1.43
C LYS A 43 -4.11 -3.61 -1.29
N ILE A 44 -3.40 -4.66 -0.86
CA ILE A 44 -1.94 -4.73 -0.92
C ILE A 44 -1.51 -5.90 -1.83
N ASN A 45 -0.58 -5.65 -2.73
CA ASN A 45 0.14 -6.69 -3.47
C ASN A 45 1.57 -6.78 -2.93
N LEU A 46 2.02 -7.97 -2.58
CA LEU A 46 3.37 -8.23 -2.07
C LEU A 46 4.17 -9.04 -3.09
N TYR A 47 5.37 -8.59 -3.42
CA TYR A 47 6.21 -9.15 -4.49
C TYR A 47 7.51 -9.70 -3.91
N GLY A 48 7.71 -11.02 -4.02
CA GLY A 48 8.97 -11.69 -3.67
C GLY A 48 9.37 -11.58 -2.20
N LEU A 49 8.43 -11.21 -1.32
CA LEU A 49 8.62 -11.21 0.13
C LEU A 49 8.40 -12.62 0.70
N LYS A 50 8.69 -12.84 1.98
CA LYS A 50 8.31 -14.09 2.63
C LYS A 50 6.87 -13.99 3.15
N GLU A 51 6.20 -15.14 3.29
CA GLU A 51 4.81 -15.19 3.74
C GLU A 51 4.62 -14.61 5.16
N ASP A 52 5.63 -14.68 6.04
CA ASP A 52 5.61 -14.05 7.36
C ASP A 52 5.52 -12.52 7.31
N ALA A 53 5.95 -11.90 6.21
CA ALA A 53 5.79 -10.46 6.02
C ALA A 53 4.34 -10.05 5.78
N VAL A 54 3.48 -10.96 5.31
CA VAL A 54 2.07 -10.69 4.99
C VAL A 54 1.33 -10.23 6.23
N GLU A 55 1.45 -10.97 7.34
CA GLU A 55 0.73 -10.66 8.58
C GLU A 55 1.18 -9.34 9.21
N VAL A 56 2.49 -9.07 9.17
CA VAL A 56 3.07 -7.81 9.67
C VAL A 56 2.53 -6.63 8.86
N ILE A 57 2.57 -6.74 7.53
CA ILE A 57 2.10 -5.67 6.64
C ILE A 57 0.60 -5.46 6.78
N LYS A 58 -0.21 -6.52 6.85
CA LYS A 58 -1.66 -6.41 7.12
C LYS A 58 -1.94 -5.56 8.35
N LYS A 59 -1.24 -5.86 9.45
CA LYS A 59 -1.42 -5.19 10.74
C LYS A 59 -0.93 -3.74 10.71
N ASP A 60 0.23 -3.49 10.12
CA ASP A 60 0.81 -2.14 10.09
C ASP A 60 0.05 -1.20 9.16
N PHE A 61 -0.43 -1.70 8.03
CA PHE A 61 -1.15 -0.92 7.01
C PHE A 61 -2.65 -0.90 7.30
N ASN A 62 -3.11 -1.75 8.21
CA ASN A 62 -4.49 -1.94 8.58
C ASN A 62 -5.37 -2.26 7.36
N ILE A 63 -4.89 -3.07 6.40
CA ILE A 63 -5.59 -3.52 5.18
C ILE A 63 -5.64 -5.04 5.19
N ASP A 64 -6.84 -5.63 5.12
CA ASP A 64 -7.04 -7.08 5.17
C ASP A 64 -6.84 -7.80 3.83
N ASP A 65 -7.18 -7.13 2.73
CA ASP A 65 -7.05 -7.66 1.37
C ASP A 65 -5.59 -7.56 0.90
N VAL A 66 -4.87 -8.68 1.03
CA VAL A 66 -3.46 -8.77 0.66
C VAL A 66 -3.25 -9.99 -0.23
N GLU A 67 -2.73 -9.75 -1.41
CA GLU A 67 -2.30 -10.78 -2.34
C GLU A 67 -0.79 -10.92 -2.31
N TYR A 68 -0.34 -12.16 -2.17
CA TYR A 68 1.05 -12.53 -2.22
C TYR A 68 1.42 -13.05 -3.60
N MET A 69 2.46 -12.47 -4.19
CA MET A 69 3.05 -12.86 -5.46
C MET A 69 4.48 -13.32 -5.22
N SER A 70 4.77 -14.58 -5.57
CA SER A 70 6.11 -15.15 -5.47
C SER A 70 7.13 -14.49 -6.42
N GLU A 71 6.64 -13.71 -7.39
CA GLU A 71 7.46 -13.01 -8.37
C GLU A 71 8.10 -11.77 -7.75
N TYR A 72 9.40 -11.61 -8.01
CA TYR A 72 10.13 -10.41 -7.62
C TYR A 72 9.80 -9.25 -8.56
N ASN A 73 9.57 -8.08 -7.99
CA ASN A 73 9.39 -6.85 -8.74
C ASN A 73 10.58 -5.91 -8.48
N GLU A 74 11.24 -5.50 -9.56
CA GLU A 74 12.46 -4.68 -9.48
C GLU A 74 12.23 -3.28 -8.93
N LYS A 75 10.99 -2.76 -9.01
CA LYS A 75 10.65 -1.38 -8.65
C LYS A 75 10.19 -1.26 -7.20
N PHE A 76 9.37 -2.18 -6.74
CA PHE A 76 8.78 -2.17 -5.40
C PHE A 76 8.50 -3.59 -4.91
N GLU A 77 8.61 -3.80 -3.60
CA GLU A 77 8.24 -5.07 -2.96
C GLU A 77 6.78 -5.07 -2.51
N VAL A 78 6.18 -3.89 -2.34
CA VAL A 78 4.82 -3.70 -1.85
C VAL A 78 4.11 -2.70 -2.74
N GLU A 79 2.93 -3.03 -3.21
CA GLU A 79 2.02 -2.08 -3.84
C GLU A 79 0.76 -1.96 -3.01
N VAL A 80 0.40 -0.74 -2.64
CA VAL A 80 -0.80 -0.42 -1.87
C VAL A 80 -1.73 0.37 -2.77
N ILE A 81 -2.95 -0.08 -2.92
CA ILE A 81 -3.97 0.60 -3.72
C ILE A 81 -5.07 1.05 -2.78
N LEU A 82 -5.14 2.36 -2.55
CA LEU A 82 -6.09 3.00 -1.63
C LEU A 82 -7.41 3.30 -2.33
N ARG A 83 -8.52 3.05 -1.62
CA ARG A 83 -9.91 3.26 -2.08
C ARG A 83 -10.72 4.08 -1.11
N GLU A 84 -12.01 4.22 -1.42
CA GLU A 84 -12.98 4.98 -0.64
C GLU A 84 -13.15 4.47 0.80
N ASP A 85 -12.75 3.22 1.09
CA ASP A 85 -12.66 2.68 2.46
C ASP A 85 -11.54 3.31 3.31
N ARG A 86 -10.69 4.14 2.70
CA ARG A 86 -9.60 4.86 3.36
C ARG A 86 -9.91 6.33 3.49
N ASP A 87 -9.52 6.87 4.63
CA ASP A 87 -9.52 8.29 4.92
C ASP A 87 -8.12 8.75 5.33
N PHE A 88 -7.95 10.07 5.38
CA PHE A 88 -6.75 10.69 5.89
C PHE A 88 -6.49 10.25 7.33
N VAL A 89 -5.24 9.89 7.61
CA VAL A 89 -4.76 9.57 8.94
C VAL A 89 -3.96 10.77 9.44
N TYR A 90 -4.44 11.41 10.50
CA TYR A 90 -3.83 12.57 11.14
C TYR A 90 -3.01 12.18 12.37
#